data_AF-A0AAU2FJU8-F1
#
_entry.id   AF-A0AAU2FJU8-F1
#
_cell.length_a   1.000
_cell.length_b   1.000
_cell.length_c   1.000
_cell.angle_alpha   90.00
_cell.angle_beta   90.00
_cell.angle_gamma   90.00
#
_symmetry.space_group_name_H-M   'P 1'
#
loop_
_entity.id
_entity.type
_entity.pdbx_description
1 polymer ?
#
loop_
_entity_poly.entity_id
_entity_poly.type
_entity_poly.pdbx_seq_one_letter_code
_entity_poly.pdbx_strand_id
1 'polypeptide(L)'
;MHVDSTLLQSSLNYHQISTGLAYPMYYQTLFHELRDELTVAVQQAKRAPAKGVWAVDQSMTGVTVTGLDSIAETGPVAGGAVIHPKLFRRLVEYLNLGGTDLSGFPAFLAQKADEFLVLSTGQFTTGLDAVVEVSGTTVKMTRPPEDPVFQEA
;
A
#
# COMPACT_ATOMS: atom_id res chain seq x y z
N MET A 1 -3.79 14.48 -24.81
CA MET A 1 -5.00 14.66 -23.97
C MET A 1 -4.51 15.13 -22.62
N HIS A 2 -4.99 16.26 -22.13
CA HIS A 2 -4.69 16.73 -20.77
C HIS A 2 -5.83 16.29 -19.87
N VAL A 3 -5.52 15.69 -18.72
CA VAL A 3 -6.52 15.26 -17.73
C VAL A 3 -6.45 16.26 -16.58
N ASP A 4 -7.56 16.95 -16.32
CA ASP A 4 -7.75 17.81 -15.16
C ASP A 4 -8.60 17.09 -14.08
N SER A 5 -8.79 17.74 -12.94
CA SER A 5 -9.58 17.17 -11.83
C SER A 5 -11.03 16.89 -12.21
N THR A 6 -11.66 17.70 -13.07
CA THR A 6 -13.05 17.49 -13.49
C THR A 6 -13.18 16.22 -14.33
N LEU A 7 -12.28 16.02 -15.28
CA LEU A 7 -12.26 14.78 -16.08
C LEU A 7 -11.91 13.58 -15.20
N LEU A 8 -10.94 13.72 -14.28
CA LEU A 8 -10.60 12.69 -13.31
C LEU A 8 -11.80 12.26 -12.47
N GLN A 9 -12.57 13.21 -11.94
CA GLN A 9 -13.77 12.93 -11.13
C GLN A 9 -14.84 12.12 -11.86
N SER A 10 -14.90 12.24 -13.19
CA SER A 10 -15.80 11.45 -14.05
C SER A 10 -15.27 10.06 -14.39
N SER A 11 -14.01 9.75 -14.04
CA SER A 11 -13.37 8.49 -14.40
C SER A 11 -13.75 7.33 -13.47
N LEU A 12 -13.64 6.10 -14.00
CA LEU A 12 -13.79 4.88 -13.22
C LEU A 12 -12.76 4.81 -12.06
N ASN A 13 -11.53 5.28 -12.28
CA ASN A 13 -10.48 5.26 -11.26
C ASN A 13 -10.87 6.11 -10.05
N TYR A 14 -11.39 7.31 -10.29
CA TYR A 14 -11.87 8.17 -9.21
C TYR A 14 -13.08 7.56 -8.50
N HIS A 15 -14.01 6.95 -9.26
CA HIS A 15 -15.14 6.24 -8.65
C HIS A 15 -14.68 5.08 -7.74
N GLN A 16 -13.73 4.25 -8.18
CA GLN A 16 -13.19 3.16 -7.38
C GLN A 16 -12.51 3.67 -6.10
N ILE A 17 -11.70 4.72 -6.21
CA ILE A 17 -11.02 5.33 -5.06
C ILE A 17 -12.02 5.93 -4.07
N SER A 18 -12.96 6.77 -4.53
CA SER A 18 -13.95 7.46 -3.68
C SER A 18 -14.98 6.53 -3.01
N THR A 19 -15.16 5.31 -3.56
CA THR A 19 -16.01 4.26 -2.99
C THR A 19 -15.22 3.22 -2.20
N GLY A 20 -13.90 3.37 -2.08
CA GLY A 20 -13.04 2.45 -1.32
C GLY A 20 -12.86 1.08 -1.98
N LEU A 21 -13.03 0.96 -3.30
CA LEU A 21 -12.84 -0.28 -4.05
C LEU A 21 -11.38 -0.48 -4.51
N ALA A 22 -10.52 0.53 -4.35
CA ALA A 22 -9.12 0.48 -4.74
C ALA A 22 -8.23 1.24 -3.75
N TYR A 23 -6.97 0.81 -3.66
CA TYR A 23 -5.90 1.58 -3.02
C TYR A 23 -5.39 2.67 -3.96
N PRO A 24 -4.97 3.84 -3.44
CA PRO A 24 -4.12 4.75 -4.19
C PRO A 24 -2.74 4.12 -4.32
N MET A 25 -2.25 3.95 -5.54
CA MET A 25 -0.86 3.58 -5.77
C MET A 25 -0.29 4.59 -6.74
N TYR A 26 0.34 5.61 -6.17
CA TYR A 26 0.79 6.76 -6.94
C TYR A 26 2.16 6.53 -7.55
N TYR A 27 2.31 7.02 -8.77
CA TYR A 27 3.56 7.06 -9.48
C TYR A 27 3.96 8.50 -9.78
N GLN A 28 5.26 8.74 -9.93
CA GLN A 28 5.79 10.07 -10.23
C GLN A 28 5.23 10.66 -11.54
N THR A 29 4.78 9.82 -12.47
CA THR A 29 4.15 10.18 -13.73
C THR A 29 2.74 10.79 -13.56
N LEU A 30 2.09 10.57 -12.40
CA LEU A 30 0.81 11.18 -12.08
C LEU A 30 1.01 12.60 -11.56
N PHE A 31 0.43 13.59 -12.25
CA PHE A 31 0.54 15.01 -11.87
C PHE A 31 0.08 15.26 -10.43
N HIS A 32 0.79 16.16 -9.74
CA HIS A 32 0.55 16.52 -8.35
C HIS A 32 -0.91 16.87 -8.06
N GLU A 33 -1.52 17.72 -8.89
CA GLU A 33 -2.92 18.16 -8.72
C GLU A 33 -3.91 16.99 -8.76
N LEU A 34 -3.65 15.98 -9.59
CA LEU A 34 -4.48 14.78 -9.68
C LEU A 34 -4.24 13.85 -8.48
N ARG A 35 -3.01 13.79 -7.95
CA ARG A 35 -2.72 13.06 -6.70
C ARG A 35 -3.42 13.67 -5.51
N ASP A 36 -3.48 15.00 -5.43
CA ASP A 36 -4.18 15.70 -4.35
C ASP A 36 -5.67 15.39 -4.37
N GLU A 37 -6.29 15.46 -5.55
CA GLU A 37 -7.70 15.13 -5.75
C GLU A 37 -8.02 13.68 -5.35
N LEU A 38 -7.20 12.71 -5.77
CA LEU A 38 -7.36 11.31 -5.36
C LEU A 38 -7.12 11.12 -3.87
N THR A 39 -6.16 11.84 -3.29
CA THR A 39 -5.86 11.78 -1.86
C THR A 39 -7.05 12.26 -1.04
N VAL A 40 -7.69 13.35 -1.44
CA VAL A 40 -8.93 13.82 -0.82
C VAL A 40 -10.01 12.74 -0.88
N ALA A 41 -10.21 12.10 -2.03
CA ALA A 41 -11.18 11.02 -2.20
C ALA A 41 -10.85 9.79 -1.32
N VAL A 42 -9.58 9.39 -1.21
CA VAL A 42 -9.12 8.33 -0.30
C VAL A 42 -9.44 8.68 1.15
N GLN A 43 -9.08 9.89 1.61
CA GLN A 43 -9.36 10.29 2.99
C GLN A 43 -10.85 10.27 3.28
N GLN A 44 -11.69 10.70 2.34
CA GLN A 44 -13.14 10.62 2.49
C GLN A 44 -13.64 9.17 2.58
N ALA A 45 -13.09 8.25 1.78
CA ALA A 45 -13.47 6.84 1.81
C ALA A 45 -13.03 6.13 3.11
N LYS A 46 -11.97 6.61 3.77
CA LYS A 46 -11.51 6.12 5.08
C LYS A 46 -12.32 6.63 6.27
N ARG A 47 -13.04 7.75 6.15
CA ARG A 47 -13.85 8.32 7.26
C ARG A 47 -14.96 7.35 7.68
N ALA A 48 -15.31 7.38 8.96
CA ALA A 48 -16.36 6.51 9.50
C ALA A 48 -17.77 6.85 8.93
N PRO A 49 -18.55 5.84 8.51
CA PRO A 49 -18.15 4.44 8.33
C PRO A 49 -17.22 4.27 7.12
N ALA A 50 -16.08 3.62 7.33
CA ALA A 50 -15.09 3.41 6.26
C ALA A 50 -15.69 2.54 5.15
N LYS A 51 -15.31 2.83 3.89
CA LYS A 51 -15.87 2.18 2.70
C LYS A 51 -14.94 1.11 2.13
N GLY A 52 -15.52 0.03 1.62
CA GLY A 52 -14.82 -1.00 0.86
C GLY A 52 -13.58 -1.55 1.59
N VAL A 53 -12.42 -1.55 0.93
CA VAL A 53 -11.15 -2.05 1.48
C VAL A 53 -10.76 -1.32 2.77
N TRP A 54 -11.13 -0.04 2.92
CA TRP A 54 -10.79 0.76 4.10
C TRP A 54 -11.50 0.30 5.38
N ALA A 55 -12.60 -0.44 5.27
CA ALA A 55 -13.30 -1.00 6.43
C ALA A 55 -12.49 -2.11 7.13
N VAL A 56 -11.56 -2.74 6.40
CA VAL A 56 -10.76 -3.89 6.86
C VAL A 56 -9.27 -3.70 6.61
N ASP A 57 -8.83 -2.52 6.17
CA ASP A 57 -7.42 -2.23 5.89
C ASP A 57 -6.59 -2.36 7.18
N GLN A 58 -5.51 -3.12 7.08
CA GLN A 58 -4.56 -3.37 8.16
C GLN A 58 -3.19 -2.78 7.88
N SER A 59 -3.04 -1.96 6.82
CA SER A 59 -1.74 -1.43 6.39
C SER A 59 -0.99 -0.74 7.53
N MET A 60 -1.68 0.06 8.34
CA MET A 60 -1.05 0.82 9.44
C MET A 60 -1.23 0.19 10.82
N THR A 61 -2.29 -0.59 11.03
CA THR A 61 -2.52 -1.29 12.31
C THR A 61 -1.66 -2.54 12.45
N GLY A 62 -1.31 -3.15 11.32
CA GLY A 62 -0.42 -4.28 11.20
C GLY A 62 -1.13 -5.61 11.01
N VAL A 63 -0.41 -6.53 10.38
CA VAL A 63 -0.83 -7.92 10.14
C VAL A 63 0.19 -8.89 10.73
N THR A 64 -0.30 -9.94 11.37
CA THR A 64 0.51 -11.07 11.83
C THR A 64 0.79 -12.01 10.65
N VAL A 65 2.06 -12.21 10.31
CA VAL A 65 2.52 -13.07 9.21
C VAL A 65 3.11 -14.35 9.79
N THR A 66 2.42 -15.47 9.57
CA THR A 66 2.88 -16.82 9.97
C THR A 66 3.14 -17.72 8.75
N GLY A 67 2.90 -17.21 7.55
CA GLY A 67 3.01 -17.95 6.29
C GLY A 67 2.12 -17.32 5.23
N LEU A 68 2.08 -17.88 4.01
CA LEU A 68 1.33 -17.29 2.90
C LEU A 68 -0.18 -17.22 3.18
N ASP A 69 -0.75 -18.26 3.81
CA ASP A 69 -2.18 -18.32 4.15
C ASP A 69 -2.61 -17.22 5.16
N SER A 70 -1.67 -16.63 5.91
CA SER A 70 -1.98 -15.53 6.84
C SER A 70 -2.21 -14.19 6.14
N ILE A 71 -1.75 -14.04 4.89
CA ILE A 71 -1.84 -12.78 4.13
C ILE A 71 -2.57 -12.93 2.79
N ALA A 72 -2.65 -14.14 2.23
CA ALA A 72 -3.39 -14.45 1.02
C ALA A 72 -4.40 -15.57 1.31
N GLU A 73 -5.58 -15.47 0.69
CA GLU A 73 -6.58 -16.52 0.76
C GLU A 73 -6.19 -17.67 -0.20
N THR A 74 -5.27 -18.53 0.25
CA THR A 74 -4.67 -19.60 -0.56
C THR A 74 -5.14 -21.01 -0.23
N GLY A 75 -6.04 -21.18 0.75
CA GLY A 75 -6.49 -22.48 1.24
C GLY A 75 -7.96 -22.53 1.71
N PRO A 76 -8.39 -23.66 2.31
CA PRO A 76 -9.78 -23.87 2.74
C PRO A 76 -10.14 -23.15 4.05
N VAL A 77 -9.13 -22.64 4.77
CA VAL A 77 -9.31 -21.84 5.98
C VAL A 77 -9.34 -20.38 5.53
N ALA A 78 -10.38 -19.65 5.92
CA ALA A 78 -10.46 -18.21 5.68
C ALA A 78 -9.25 -17.53 6.32
N GLY A 79 -8.35 -17.05 5.47
CA GLY A 79 -7.18 -16.27 5.80
C GLY A 79 -7.13 -15.02 4.92
N GLY A 80 -6.01 -14.32 4.94
CA GLY A 80 -5.82 -13.12 4.12
C GLY A 80 -5.82 -11.83 4.92
N ALA A 81 -5.12 -10.84 4.38
CA ALA A 81 -5.04 -9.51 4.95
C ALA A 81 -5.22 -8.46 3.85
N VAL A 82 -6.00 -7.43 4.16
CA VAL A 82 -6.17 -6.28 3.28
C VAL A 82 -5.13 -5.25 3.69
N ILE A 83 -4.05 -5.18 2.93
CA ILE A 83 -2.91 -4.29 3.18
C ILE A 83 -2.44 -3.65 1.86
N HIS A 84 -1.58 -2.65 1.97
CA HIS A 84 -1.05 -1.91 0.82
C HIS A 84 -0.46 -2.85 -0.24
N PRO A 85 -0.83 -2.70 -1.53
CA PRO A 85 -0.50 -3.67 -2.58
C PRO A 85 1.00 -3.95 -2.74
N LYS A 86 1.85 -2.92 -2.59
CA LYS A 86 3.31 -3.07 -2.67
C LYS A 86 3.87 -3.89 -1.50
N LEU A 87 3.34 -3.68 -0.29
CA LEU A 87 3.76 -4.44 0.90
C LEU A 87 3.33 -5.91 0.77
N PHE A 88 2.08 -6.15 0.35
CA PHE A 88 1.59 -7.50 0.06
C PHE A 88 2.49 -8.22 -0.95
N ARG A 89 2.80 -7.59 -2.09
CA ARG A 89 3.69 -8.17 -3.11
C ARG A 89 5.05 -8.53 -2.54
N ARG A 90 5.66 -7.68 -1.72
CA ARG A 90 6.96 -7.95 -1.11
C ARG A 90 6.91 -9.08 -0.09
N LEU A 91 5.86 -9.18 0.71
CA LEU A 91 5.67 -10.30 1.63
C LEU A 91 5.52 -11.63 0.87
N VAL A 92 4.69 -11.67 -0.18
CA VAL A 92 4.53 -12.86 -1.02
C VAL A 92 5.87 -13.29 -1.63
N GLU A 93 6.62 -12.35 -2.21
CA GLU A 93 7.95 -12.64 -2.76
C GLU A 93 8.91 -13.20 -1.70
N TYR A 94 8.95 -12.58 -0.51
CA TYR A 94 9.82 -13.01 0.59
C TYR A 94 9.46 -14.42 1.11
N LEU A 95 8.18 -14.69 1.34
CA LEU A 95 7.71 -15.99 1.82
C LEU A 95 7.98 -17.10 0.80
N ASN A 96 7.83 -16.82 -0.50
CA ASN A 96 8.13 -17.77 -1.56
C ASN A 96 9.63 -18.10 -1.70
N LEU A 97 10.53 -17.27 -1.16
CA LEU A 97 11.96 -17.58 -1.07
C LEU A 97 12.30 -18.55 0.08
N GLY A 98 11.30 -18.97 0.88
CA GLY A 98 11.48 -19.85 2.02
C GLY A 98 11.75 -19.11 3.33
N GLY A 99 11.42 -17.82 3.42
CA GLY A 99 11.47 -17.08 4.68
C GLY A 99 10.53 -17.69 5.72
N THR A 100 11.08 -18.30 6.77
CA THR A 100 10.32 -18.96 7.84
C THR A 100 9.89 -18.01 8.96
N ASP A 101 10.50 -16.83 9.02
CA ASP A 101 10.18 -15.74 9.93
C ASP A 101 10.44 -14.37 9.24
N LEU A 102 10.08 -13.26 9.89
CA LEU A 102 10.23 -11.91 9.33
C LEU A 102 11.58 -11.24 9.64
N SER A 103 12.52 -11.91 10.31
CA SER A 103 13.78 -11.27 10.73
C SER A 103 14.64 -10.79 9.55
N GLY A 104 14.60 -11.51 8.42
CA GLY A 104 15.28 -11.14 7.18
C GLY A 104 14.49 -10.17 6.29
N PHE A 105 13.22 -9.89 6.62
CA PHE A 105 12.34 -9.13 5.74
C PHE A 105 12.79 -7.68 5.51
N PRO A 106 13.23 -6.90 6.52
CA PRO A 106 13.73 -5.54 6.29
C PRO A 106 14.93 -5.51 5.34
N ALA A 107 15.90 -6.42 5.50
CA ALA A 107 17.05 -6.51 4.62
C ALA A 107 16.64 -6.89 3.18
N PHE A 108 15.65 -7.77 3.03
CA PHE A 108 15.06 -8.10 1.74
C PHE A 108 14.40 -6.87 1.08
N LEU A 109 13.63 -6.07 1.83
CA LEU A 109 13.01 -4.84 1.31
C LEU A 109 14.05 -3.81 0.85
N ALA A 110 15.13 -3.65 1.61
CA ALA A 110 16.24 -2.77 1.24
C ALA A 110 16.89 -3.23 -0.08
N GLN A 111 17.12 -4.55 -0.24
CA GLN A 111 17.69 -5.11 -1.46
C GLN A 111 16.77 -5.01 -2.69
N LYS A 112 15.45 -5.03 -2.49
CA LYS A 112 14.49 -4.81 -3.58
C LYS A 112 14.52 -3.38 -4.13
N ALA A 113 15.11 -2.46 -3.38
CA ALA A 113 15.45 -1.11 -3.83
C ALA A 113 14.29 -0.36 -4.48
N ASP A 114 13.09 -0.47 -3.90
CA ASP A 114 11.93 0.31 -4.36
C ASP A 114 12.18 1.80 -4.15
N GLU A 115 12.21 2.57 -5.22
CA GLU A 115 12.42 4.03 -5.18
C GLU A 115 11.08 4.77 -5.08
N PHE A 116 10.97 5.68 -4.12
CA PHE A 116 9.76 6.49 -3.92
C PHE A 116 10.03 7.80 -3.18
N LEU A 117 9.14 8.76 -3.39
CA LEU A 117 9.02 9.99 -2.61
C LEU A 117 8.03 9.76 -1.48
N VAL A 118 8.38 10.18 -0.25
CA VAL A 118 7.44 10.29 0.87
C VAL A 118 6.89 11.71 0.89
N LEU A 119 5.61 11.90 0.52
CA LEU A 119 5.03 13.23 0.35
C LEU A 119 5.07 14.06 1.64
N SER A 120 4.76 13.45 2.79
CA SER A 120 4.69 14.12 4.08
C SER A 120 6.03 14.70 4.57
N THR A 121 7.16 14.21 4.06
CA THR A 121 8.51 14.69 4.43
C THR A 121 9.27 15.31 3.27
N GLY A 122 8.81 15.13 2.03
CA GLY A 122 9.56 15.51 0.83
C GLY A 122 10.81 14.67 0.58
N GLN A 123 10.99 13.57 1.32
CA GLN A 123 12.18 12.73 1.23
C GLN A 123 12.05 11.72 0.10
N PHE A 124 13.00 11.74 -0.83
CA PHE A 124 13.24 10.61 -1.73
C PHE A 124 14.04 9.52 -1.01
N THR A 125 13.61 8.27 -1.15
CA THR A 125 14.26 7.13 -0.52
C THR A 125 14.21 5.90 -1.43
N THR A 126 15.05 4.92 -1.09
CA THR A 126 15.15 3.63 -1.77
C THR A 126 15.00 2.52 -0.73
N GLY A 127 14.20 1.51 -1.04
CA GLY A 127 13.89 0.41 -0.13
C GLY A 127 12.61 0.66 0.65
N LEU A 128 11.68 -0.30 0.59
CA LEU A 128 10.38 -0.19 1.28
C LEU A 128 10.51 -0.32 2.80
N ASP A 129 11.64 -0.82 3.30
CA ASP A 129 12.01 -0.84 4.73
C ASP A 129 12.00 0.56 5.35
N ALA A 130 12.22 1.61 4.56
CA ALA A 130 12.12 2.99 5.04
C ALA A 130 10.72 3.39 5.56
N VAL A 131 9.67 2.67 5.14
CA VAL A 131 8.27 2.93 5.53
C VAL A 131 7.55 1.69 6.06
N VAL A 132 8.28 0.63 6.39
CA VAL A 132 7.74 -0.63 6.92
C VAL A 132 8.42 -0.97 8.22
N GLU A 133 7.63 -1.31 9.23
CA GLU A 133 8.09 -1.77 10.52
C GLU A 133 7.77 -3.25 10.70
N VAL A 134 8.73 -4.01 11.21
CA VAL A 134 8.57 -5.42 11.60
C VAL A 134 8.77 -5.53 13.11
N SER A 135 7.79 -6.11 13.80
CA SER A 135 7.81 -6.39 15.24
C SER A 135 7.44 -7.85 15.48
N GLY A 136 8.44 -8.71 15.63
CA GLY A 136 8.23 -10.16 15.72
C GLY A 136 7.65 -10.71 14.42
N THR A 137 6.43 -11.24 14.47
CA THR A 137 5.67 -11.71 13.30
C THR A 137 4.72 -10.65 12.75
N THR A 138 4.65 -9.46 13.34
CA THR A 138 3.75 -8.40 12.87
C THR A 138 4.49 -7.46 11.92
N VAL A 139 3.86 -7.12 10.80
CA VAL A 139 4.35 -6.12 9.84
C VAL A 139 3.30 -5.02 9.63
N LYS A 140 3.74 -3.78 9.53
CA LYS A 140 2.88 -2.62 9.23
C LYS A 140 3.64 -1.55 8.45
N MET A 141 2.92 -0.66 7.79
CA MET A 141 3.45 0.59 7.28
C MET A 141 3.53 1.65 8.37
N THR A 142 4.56 2.49 8.32
CA THR A 142 4.73 3.65 9.21
C THR A 142 4.17 4.94 8.61
N ARG A 143 3.73 4.89 7.35
CA ARG A 143 3.14 5.99 6.60
C ARG A 143 1.79 5.57 5.99
N PRO A 144 0.83 6.49 5.80
CA PRO A 144 -0.43 6.19 5.13
C PRO A 144 -0.23 5.65 3.70
N PRO A 145 -1.12 4.78 3.18
CA PRO A 145 -1.07 4.23 1.82
C PRO A 145 -0.88 5.24 0.68
N GLU A 146 -1.39 6.45 0.83
CA GLU A 146 -1.35 7.57 -0.12
C GLU A 146 -0.07 8.42 -0.05
N ASP A 147 0.80 8.19 0.94
CA ASP A 147 2.00 9.00 1.19
C ASP A 147 3.19 8.64 0.28
N PRO A 148 3.45 7.35 -0.04
CA PRO A 148 4.49 6.97 -1.00
C PRO A 148 4.08 7.23 -2.46
N VAL A 149 4.94 7.91 -3.21
CA VAL A 149 4.84 8.06 -4.66
C VAL A 149 6.01 7.35 -5.33
N PHE A 150 5.73 6.21 -5.95
CA PHE A 150 6.74 5.33 -6.51
C PHE A 150 7.30 5.84 -7.84
N GLN A 151 8.57 5.58 -8.08
CA GLN A 151 9.12 5.62 -9.43
C GLN A 151 8.61 4.39 -10.20
N GLU A 152 8.29 4.56 -11.49
CA GLU A 152 7.95 3.40 -12.33
C GLU A 152 9.14 2.43 -12.39
N ALA A 153 8.81 1.13 -12.45
CA ALA A 153 9.77 0.04 -12.56
C ALA A 153 10.06 -0.28 -14.03
#